data_AF-A0A8T5RKJ8-F1
#
_entry.id   AF-A0A8T5RKJ8-F1
#
_cell.length_a   1.000
_cell.length_b   1.000
_cell.length_c   1.000
_cell.angle_alpha   90.00
_cell.angle_beta   90.00
_cell.angle_gamma   90.00
#
_symmetry.space_group_name_H-M   'P 1'
#
loop_
_entity.id
_entity.type
_entity.pdbx_description
1 polymer ?
#
loop_
_entity_poly.entity_id
_entity_poly.type
_entity_poly.pdbx_seq_one_letter_code
_entity_poly.pdbx_strand_id
1 'polypeptide(L)'
;MTIYELSIISTTGFPYYNKVINPIPEGVKLFLRFFDFSADKSIIHDQLDPESKFDLTAGLISALFEFARNIDKKIVRLEFKAKKSSKNPKKKQEQSKFKGDVLVTAQTESFLLHNSVREKIKLIYNNFINAKIPLDSADLIIKNEENKITGILTDSKARQTISDNQSEIKHKANDFMSEMKDYGLWGICITSFDLSPIIAFGKKYSLKHVNEILRRISYIPEIDPLEWIYRQSFFSDEQIQVCVIKSGIGPTVEDTLFEPYFYLLFADPQSYFGEFPAKLTAAFNSILG
;
A
#
# COMPACT_ATOMS: atom_id res chain seq x y z
N MET A 1 4.28 -6.86 7.94
CA MET A 1 4.00 -7.46 6.62
C MET A 1 2.52 -7.27 6.32
N THR A 2 2.18 -6.80 5.13
CA THR A 2 0.90 -6.12 4.84
C THR A 2 0.37 -6.38 3.43
N ILE A 3 1.17 -6.98 2.55
CA ILE A 3 0.77 -7.52 1.24
C ILE A 3 0.95 -9.03 1.30
N TYR A 4 -0.07 -9.78 0.89
CA TYR A 4 -0.18 -11.23 1.12
C TYR A 4 -0.10 -12.05 -0.16
N GLU A 5 -0.67 -11.53 -1.25
CA GLU A 5 -0.78 -12.25 -2.51
C GLU A 5 -0.65 -11.26 -3.66
N LEU A 6 0.00 -11.69 -4.73
CA LEU A 6 0.08 -11.01 -6.01
C LEU A 6 -0.31 -11.99 -7.10
N SER A 7 -1.27 -11.62 -7.94
CA SER A 7 -1.62 -12.38 -9.14
C SER A 7 -1.57 -11.50 -10.38
N ILE A 8 -1.04 -12.04 -11.48
CA ILE A 8 -0.94 -11.38 -12.78
C ILE A 8 -1.76 -12.22 -13.75
N ILE A 9 -2.71 -11.58 -14.41
CA ILE A 9 -3.76 -12.23 -15.17
C ILE A 9 -3.75 -11.64 -16.57
N SER A 10 -3.83 -12.50 -17.58
CA SER A 10 -4.07 -12.08 -18.96
C SER A 10 -5.55 -11.73 -19.16
N THR A 11 -5.88 -11.01 -20.23
CA THR A 11 -7.30 -10.74 -20.61
C THR A 11 -8.11 -11.99 -20.94
N THR A 12 -7.49 -13.16 -21.13
CA THR A 12 -8.21 -14.43 -21.28
C THR A 12 -8.74 -14.99 -19.95
N GLY A 13 -8.44 -14.34 -18.83
CA GLY A 13 -8.91 -14.72 -17.48
C GLY A 13 -8.07 -15.81 -16.81
N PHE A 14 -7.02 -16.30 -17.47
CA PHE A 14 -6.12 -17.29 -16.91
C PHE A 14 -4.99 -16.62 -16.11
N PRO A 15 -4.69 -17.10 -14.88
CA PRO A 15 -3.60 -16.56 -14.09
C PRO A 15 -2.26 -16.94 -14.74
N TYR A 16 -1.54 -15.94 -15.23
CA TYR A 16 -0.19 -16.09 -15.76
C TYR A 16 0.82 -16.32 -14.63
N TYR A 17 0.64 -15.63 -13.50
CA TYR A 17 1.47 -15.77 -12.31
C TYR A 17 0.63 -15.60 -11.06
N ASN A 18 0.84 -16.44 -10.05
CA ASN A 18 0.30 -16.23 -8.72
C ASN A 18 1.36 -16.52 -7.66
N LYS A 19 1.49 -15.63 -6.68
CA LYS A 19 2.44 -15.79 -5.59
C LYS A 19 1.83 -15.38 -4.26
N VAL A 20 1.83 -16.33 -3.33
CA VAL A 20 1.63 -16.05 -1.91
C VAL A 20 2.94 -15.48 -1.37
N ILE A 21 2.88 -14.23 -0.93
CA ILE A 21 4.00 -13.46 -0.36
C ILE A 21 4.08 -13.69 1.15
N ASN A 22 2.94 -13.67 1.84
CA ASN A 22 2.84 -13.79 3.29
C ASN A 22 1.57 -14.56 3.69
N PRO A 23 1.56 -15.23 4.85
CA PRO A 23 0.35 -15.86 5.36
C PRO A 23 -0.74 -14.82 5.63
N ILE A 24 -1.96 -15.13 5.20
CA ILE A 24 -3.13 -14.27 5.37
C ILE A 24 -3.58 -14.33 6.83
N PRO A 25 -3.78 -13.18 7.51
CA PRO A 25 -4.26 -13.16 8.88
C PRO A 25 -5.75 -13.52 8.97
N GLU A 26 -6.11 -14.34 9.95
CA GLU A 26 -7.49 -14.71 10.24
C GLU A 26 -8.29 -13.57 10.90
N GLY A 27 -9.58 -13.45 10.57
CA GLY A 27 -10.50 -12.52 11.23
C GLY A 27 -10.29 -11.04 10.89
N VAL A 28 -9.56 -10.72 9.83
CA VAL A 28 -9.19 -9.34 9.45
C VAL A 28 -9.80 -8.94 8.12
N LYS A 29 -10.27 -7.69 8.02
CA LYS A 29 -10.71 -7.11 6.74
C LYS A 29 -9.49 -6.77 5.87
N LEU A 30 -9.39 -7.44 4.74
CA LEU A 30 -8.37 -7.24 3.71
C LEU A 30 -8.98 -6.63 2.46
N PHE A 31 -8.14 -6.00 1.64
CA PHE A 31 -8.53 -5.51 0.31
C PHE A 31 -7.93 -6.38 -0.78
N LEU A 32 -8.76 -6.77 -1.74
CA LEU A 32 -8.30 -7.24 -3.04
C LEU A 32 -8.30 -6.04 -3.99
N ARG A 33 -7.12 -5.61 -4.41
CA ARG A 33 -6.93 -4.44 -5.27
C ARG A 33 -6.70 -4.90 -6.69
N PHE A 34 -7.26 -4.16 -7.64
CA PHE A 34 -7.17 -4.42 -9.08
C PHE A 34 -6.45 -3.27 -9.76
N PHE A 35 -5.45 -3.59 -10.57
CA PHE A 35 -4.63 -2.65 -11.33
C PHE A 35 -4.66 -3.06 -12.79
N ASP A 36 -5.39 -2.30 -13.59
CA ASP A 36 -5.55 -2.54 -15.02
C ASP A 36 -4.45 -1.78 -15.79
N PHE A 37 -3.66 -2.52 -16.56
CA PHE A 37 -2.64 -2.00 -17.47
C PHE A 37 -2.98 -2.25 -18.95
N SER A 38 -4.25 -2.54 -19.23
CA SER A 38 -4.74 -2.68 -20.59
C SER A 38 -4.52 -1.38 -21.36
N ALA A 39 -4.16 -1.49 -22.64
CA ALA A 39 -4.15 -0.34 -23.52
C ALA A 39 -5.55 0.27 -23.49
N ASP A 40 -5.64 1.58 -23.26
CA ASP A 40 -6.89 2.35 -23.19
C ASP A 40 -7.54 2.33 -24.58
N LYS A 41 -8.10 1.18 -24.98
CA LYS A 41 -9.12 1.12 -26.01
C LYS A 41 -10.28 1.80 -25.32
N SER A 42 -10.41 3.10 -25.53
CA SER A 42 -11.64 3.81 -25.27
C SER A 42 -12.73 3.07 -26.05
N ILE A 43 -13.33 2.05 -25.44
CA ILE A 43 -14.60 1.53 -25.89
C ILE A 43 -15.47 2.76 -25.78
N ILE A 44 -15.86 3.29 -26.93
CA ILE A 44 -16.68 4.48 -27.06
C ILE A 44 -17.94 4.21 -26.24
N HIS A 45 -17.95 4.67 -24.98
CA HIS A 45 -19.00 4.38 -24.01
C HIS A 45 -20.36 4.97 -24.42
N ASP A 46 -20.36 5.82 -25.45
CA ASP A 46 -21.54 6.43 -26.05
C ASP A 46 -22.23 5.55 -27.10
N GLN A 47 -21.72 4.35 -27.42
CA GLN A 47 -22.34 3.43 -28.38
C GLN A 47 -22.81 2.09 -27.79
N LEU A 48 -22.59 1.82 -26.50
CA LEU A 48 -23.07 0.60 -25.87
C LEU A 48 -24.52 0.76 -25.43
N ASP A 49 -25.38 -0.08 -25.99
CA ASP A 49 -26.77 -0.17 -25.60
C ASP A 49 -26.91 -0.55 -24.09
N PRO A 50 -27.98 -0.11 -23.41
CA PRO A 50 -28.25 -0.46 -22.01
C PRO A 50 -28.20 -1.97 -21.67
N GLU A 51 -28.65 -2.86 -22.55
CA GLU A 51 -28.59 -4.32 -22.38
C GLU A 51 -27.15 -4.81 -22.40
N SER A 52 -26.34 -4.32 -23.34
CA SER A 52 -24.90 -4.60 -23.42
C SER A 52 -24.14 -4.18 -22.15
N LYS A 53 -24.57 -3.11 -21.45
CA LYS A 53 -23.96 -2.69 -20.16
C LYS A 53 -24.29 -3.64 -19.02
N PHE A 54 -25.51 -4.18 -19.01
CA PHE A 54 -25.91 -5.20 -18.04
C PHE A 54 -25.11 -6.48 -18.26
N ASP A 55 -24.96 -6.92 -19.52
CA ASP A 55 -24.18 -8.11 -19.88
C ASP A 55 -22.69 -7.97 -19.56
N LEU A 56 -22.09 -6.80 -19.79
CA LEU A 56 -20.71 -6.51 -19.39
C LEU A 56 -20.54 -6.56 -17.87
N THR A 57 -21.52 -6.06 -17.12
CA THR A 57 -21.48 -6.07 -15.64
C THR A 57 -21.67 -7.50 -15.12
N ALA A 58 -22.58 -8.27 -15.70
CA ALA A 58 -22.80 -9.68 -15.38
C ALA A 58 -21.60 -10.55 -15.78
N GLY A 59 -20.96 -10.24 -16.90
CA GLY A 59 -19.72 -10.85 -17.37
C GLY A 59 -18.54 -10.55 -16.46
N LEU A 60 -18.38 -9.30 -16.00
CA LEU A 60 -17.38 -8.93 -14.99
C LEU A 60 -17.63 -9.64 -13.67
N ILE A 61 -18.88 -9.67 -13.19
CA ILE A 61 -19.24 -10.39 -11.96
C ILE A 61 -18.94 -11.89 -12.11
N SER A 62 -19.32 -12.50 -13.23
CA SER A 62 -19.05 -13.92 -13.51
C SER A 62 -17.57 -14.21 -13.61
N ALA A 63 -16.79 -13.37 -14.29
CA ALA A 63 -15.34 -13.49 -14.40
C ALA A 63 -14.67 -13.32 -13.03
N LEU A 64 -15.14 -12.39 -12.19
CA LEU A 64 -14.66 -12.23 -10.82
C LEU A 64 -15.00 -13.46 -9.97
N PHE A 65 -16.19 -14.04 -10.12
CA PHE A 65 -16.59 -15.26 -9.42
C PHE A 65 -15.78 -16.48 -9.87
N GLU A 66 -15.56 -16.66 -11.17
CA GLU A 66 -14.71 -17.72 -11.74
C GLU A 66 -13.25 -17.53 -11.32
N PHE A 67 -12.74 -16.30 -11.36
CA PHE A 67 -11.42 -15.96 -10.83
C PHE A 67 -11.30 -16.34 -9.37
N ALA A 68 -12.25 -15.90 -8.53
CA ALA A 68 -12.26 -16.20 -7.10
C ALA A 68 -12.29 -17.72 -6.86
N ARG A 69 -13.09 -18.47 -7.61
CA ARG A 69 -13.11 -19.93 -7.58
C ARG A 69 -11.75 -20.53 -7.95
N ASN A 70 -11.08 -20.01 -8.98
CA ASN A 70 -9.78 -20.50 -9.44
C ASN A 70 -8.63 -20.22 -8.47
N ILE A 71 -8.72 -19.16 -7.64
CA ILE A 71 -7.73 -18.88 -6.59
C ILE A 71 -8.17 -19.35 -5.19
N ASP A 72 -9.20 -20.20 -5.13
CA ASP A 72 -9.79 -20.73 -3.88
C ASP A 72 -10.15 -19.63 -2.87
N LYS A 73 -10.73 -18.53 -3.37
CA LYS A 73 -11.26 -17.41 -2.58
C LYS A 73 -12.75 -17.28 -2.80
N LYS A 74 -13.46 -16.86 -1.74
CA LYS A 74 -14.88 -16.48 -1.82
C LYS A 74 -15.02 -14.97 -1.87
N ILE A 75 -15.65 -14.45 -2.92
CA ILE A 75 -16.08 -13.04 -2.96
C ILE A 75 -17.28 -12.89 -2.02
N VAL A 76 -17.10 -12.17 -0.91
CA VAL A 76 -18.16 -11.92 0.08
C VAL A 76 -18.93 -10.63 -0.21
N ARG A 77 -18.25 -9.59 -0.70
CA ARG A 77 -18.87 -8.30 -1.05
C ARG A 77 -18.07 -7.60 -2.14
N LEU A 78 -18.77 -7.12 -3.16
CA LEU A 78 -18.25 -6.18 -4.15
C LEU A 78 -18.86 -4.80 -3.85
N GLU A 79 -18.02 -3.84 -3.45
CA GLU A 79 -18.46 -2.46 -3.20
C GLU A 79 -18.06 -1.59 -4.39
N PHE A 80 -19.05 -1.08 -5.13
CA PHE A 80 -18.85 -0.12 -6.20
C PHE A 80 -19.39 1.25 -5.78
N LYS A 81 -18.61 2.30 -6.03
CA LYS A 81 -19.08 3.68 -5.92
C LYS A 81 -19.37 4.18 -7.33
N ALA A 82 -20.64 4.37 -7.66
CA ALA A 82 -21.02 4.97 -8.93
C ALA A 82 -20.33 6.34 -9.06
N LYS A 83 -19.51 6.53 -10.10
CA LYS A 83 -18.97 7.85 -10.40
C LYS A 83 -20.16 8.76 -10.73
N LYS A 84 -20.31 9.88 -10.00
CA LYS A 84 -21.08 11.02 -10.52
C LYS A 84 -20.45 11.39 -11.86
N SER A 85 -21.22 11.39 -12.94
CA SER A 85 -20.76 11.89 -14.23
C SER A 85 -20.49 13.38 -14.09
N SER A 86 -19.24 13.72 -13.81
CA SER A 86 -18.79 15.10 -13.89
C SER A 86 -18.54 15.39 -15.36
N LYS A 87 -19.53 16.01 -16.00
CA LYS A 87 -19.30 16.81 -17.20
C LYS A 87 -18.37 17.95 -16.81
N ASN A 88 -17.06 17.76 -16.96
CA ASN A 88 -16.11 18.84 -17.24
C ASN A 88 -14.82 18.25 -17.82
N PRO A 89 -14.40 18.67 -19.03
CA PRO A 89 -13.22 18.15 -19.70
C PRO A 89 -11.96 18.93 -19.29
N LYS A 90 -10.81 18.27 -19.48
CA LYS A 90 -9.43 18.79 -19.39
C LYS A 90 -8.76 18.74 -18.01
N LYS A 91 -8.40 17.52 -17.59
CA LYS A 91 -7.01 17.28 -17.19
C LYS A 91 -6.35 16.52 -18.33
N LYS A 92 -5.20 16.99 -18.82
CA LYS A 92 -4.36 16.26 -19.77
C LYS A 92 -4.07 14.90 -19.14
N GLN A 93 -4.76 13.86 -19.61
CA GLN A 93 -4.35 12.49 -19.38
C GLN A 93 -3.00 12.35 -20.07
N GLU A 94 -1.95 12.09 -19.30
CA GLU A 94 -0.79 11.42 -19.85
C GLU A 94 -1.32 10.16 -20.52
N GLN A 95 -1.23 10.08 -21.84
CA GLN A 95 -1.53 8.86 -22.58
C GLN A 95 -0.58 7.79 -22.06
N SER A 96 -1.07 6.92 -21.18
CA SER A 96 -0.24 5.84 -20.67
C SER A 96 0.06 4.87 -21.81
N LYS A 97 1.32 4.83 -22.23
CA LYS A 97 1.85 3.92 -23.26
C LYS A 97 1.98 2.48 -22.72
N PHE A 98 0.98 1.94 -22.05
CA PHE A 98 0.99 0.53 -21.64
C PHE A 98 0.71 -0.36 -22.84
N LYS A 99 1.51 -1.41 -23.01
CA LYS A 99 1.53 -2.21 -24.24
C LYS A 99 0.47 -3.31 -24.30
N GLY A 100 -0.30 -3.58 -23.24
CA GLY A 100 -1.42 -4.53 -23.38
C GLY A 100 -2.12 -5.00 -22.10
N ASP A 101 -3.36 -5.44 -22.31
CA ASP A 101 -4.16 -6.55 -21.76
C ASP A 101 -3.68 -7.34 -20.52
N VAL A 102 -3.23 -6.66 -19.46
CA VAL A 102 -2.81 -7.30 -18.20
C VAL A 102 -3.56 -6.70 -17.01
N LEU A 103 -4.16 -7.58 -16.21
CA LEU A 103 -4.74 -7.26 -14.92
C LEU A 103 -3.84 -7.77 -13.80
N VAL A 104 -3.35 -6.88 -12.95
CA VAL A 104 -2.59 -7.25 -11.76
C VAL A 104 -3.48 -7.09 -10.53
N THR A 105 -3.53 -8.11 -9.69
CA THR A 105 -4.27 -8.10 -8.43
C THR A 105 -3.33 -8.25 -7.24
N ALA A 106 -3.62 -7.54 -6.16
CA ALA A 106 -2.86 -7.63 -4.92
C ALA A 106 -3.79 -7.68 -3.71
N GLN A 107 -3.56 -8.66 -2.82
CA GLN A 107 -4.26 -8.74 -1.54
C GLN A 107 -3.46 -8.00 -0.46
N THR A 108 -4.05 -6.99 0.16
CA THR A 108 -3.37 -6.10 1.11
C THR A 108 -4.16 -5.83 2.38
N GLU A 109 -3.48 -5.33 3.41
CA GLU A 109 -4.10 -4.61 4.53
C GLU A 109 -4.95 -3.44 4.02
N SER A 110 -6.02 -3.14 4.76
CA SER A 110 -7.00 -2.11 4.40
C SER A 110 -6.47 -0.68 4.54
N PHE A 111 -5.49 -0.47 5.42
CA PHE A 111 -4.92 0.86 5.69
C PHE A 111 -3.82 1.28 4.71
N LEU A 112 -3.33 0.39 3.84
CA LEU A 112 -2.26 0.76 2.90
C LEU A 112 -2.73 1.85 1.93
N LEU A 113 -1.84 2.80 1.65
CA LEU A 113 -2.12 3.89 0.72
C LEU A 113 -2.25 3.33 -0.70
N HIS A 114 -3.40 3.56 -1.34
CA HIS A 114 -3.67 3.00 -2.67
C HIS A 114 -2.66 3.44 -3.72
N ASN A 115 -2.29 4.71 -3.73
CA ASN A 115 -1.34 5.27 -4.70
C ASN A 115 0.07 4.71 -4.51
N SER A 116 0.51 4.53 -3.25
CA SER A 116 1.78 3.88 -2.95
C SER A 116 1.83 2.43 -3.44
N VAL A 117 0.78 1.65 -3.14
CA VAL A 117 0.66 0.26 -3.66
C VAL A 117 0.61 0.27 -5.19
N ARG A 118 -0.09 1.23 -5.81
CA ARG A 118 -0.16 1.36 -7.26
C ARG A 118 1.20 1.57 -7.90
N GLU A 119 2.04 2.45 -7.36
CA GLU A 119 3.38 2.69 -7.90
C GLU A 119 4.29 1.46 -7.74
N LYS A 120 4.17 0.71 -6.64
CA LYS A 120 4.78 -0.62 -6.45
C LYS A 120 4.40 -1.59 -7.58
N ILE A 121 3.10 -1.72 -7.85
CA ILE A 121 2.60 -2.62 -8.89
C ILE A 121 3.01 -2.14 -10.29
N LYS A 122 3.02 -0.83 -10.54
CA LYS A 122 3.48 -0.23 -11.79
C LYS A 122 4.97 -0.46 -12.02
N LEU A 123 5.80 -0.38 -10.99
CA LEU A 123 7.22 -0.74 -11.06
C LEU A 123 7.38 -2.22 -11.46
N ILE A 124 6.61 -3.11 -10.82
CA ILE A 124 6.61 -4.54 -11.16
C ILE A 124 6.21 -4.76 -12.62
N TYR A 125 5.12 -4.12 -13.05
CA TYR A 125 4.65 -4.20 -14.43
C TYR A 125 5.73 -3.75 -15.41
N ASN A 126 6.29 -2.56 -15.21
CA ASN A 126 7.26 -1.97 -16.12
C ASN A 126 8.55 -2.82 -16.23
N ASN A 127 9.05 -3.32 -15.10
CA ASN A 127 10.35 -3.97 -15.04
C ASN A 127 10.29 -5.46 -15.41
N PHE A 128 9.20 -6.16 -15.10
CA PHE A 128 9.15 -7.62 -15.20
C PHE A 128 8.09 -8.14 -16.19
N ILE A 129 7.02 -7.38 -16.43
CA ILE A 129 5.84 -7.90 -17.14
C ILE A 129 5.71 -7.32 -18.54
N ASN A 130 5.94 -6.02 -18.71
CA ASN A 130 5.72 -5.30 -19.97
C ASN A 130 6.52 -5.88 -21.15
N ALA A 131 7.74 -6.36 -20.90
CA ALA A 131 8.58 -6.99 -21.92
C ALA A 131 8.09 -8.39 -22.35
N LYS A 132 7.21 -9.01 -21.55
CA LYS A 132 6.69 -10.37 -21.74
C LYS A 132 5.28 -10.40 -22.31
N ILE A 133 4.80 -9.26 -22.84
CA ILE A 133 3.48 -9.17 -23.48
C ILE A 133 3.62 -9.56 -24.95
N PRO A 134 2.75 -10.44 -25.50
CA PRO A 134 1.62 -11.10 -24.84
C PRO A 134 2.08 -12.19 -23.85
N LEU A 135 1.36 -12.31 -22.73
CA LEU A 135 1.69 -13.27 -21.67
C LEU A 135 1.49 -14.70 -22.16
N ASP A 136 2.55 -15.30 -22.72
CA ASP A 136 2.60 -16.69 -23.15
C ASP A 136 3.33 -17.57 -22.13
N SER A 137 2.99 -18.85 -22.13
CA SER A 137 3.55 -19.91 -21.29
C SER A 137 5.08 -20.09 -21.39
N ALA A 138 5.73 -19.56 -22.43
CA ALA A 138 7.17 -19.68 -22.65
C ALA A 138 8.02 -18.70 -21.81
N ASP A 139 7.51 -17.50 -21.49
CA ASP A 139 8.29 -16.41 -20.90
C ASP A 139 8.11 -16.27 -19.39
N LEU A 140 8.09 -17.39 -18.65
CA LEU A 140 7.78 -17.43 -17.21
C LEU A 140 8.62 -16.46 -16.36
N ILE A 141 8.02 -15.95 -15.28
CA ILE A 141 8.74 -15.18 -14.25
C ILE A 141 9.78 -16.09 -13.59
N ILE A 142 11.06 -15.79 -13.84
CA ILE A 142 12.17 -16.58 -13.29
C ILE A 142 12.40 -16.27 -11.81
N LYS A 143 13.03 -17.20 -11.08
CA LYS A 143 13.25 -17.09 -9.63
C LYS A 143 13.92 -15.78 -9.19
N ASN A 144 14.83 -15.22 -9.98
CA ASN A 144 15.48 -13.95 -9.67
C ASN A 144 14.49 -12.77 -9.74
N GLU A 145 13.61 -12.76 -10.74
CA GLU A 145 12.54 -11.76 -10.86
C GLU A 145 11.53 -11.92 -9.73
N GLU A 146 11.16 -13.15 -9.37
CA GLU A 146 10.29 -13.42 -8.22
C GLU A 146 10.87 -12.87 -6.90
N ASN A 147 12.17 -13.05 -6.66
CA ASN A 147 12.84 -12.51 -5.49
C ASN A 147 12.79 -10.97 -5.49
N LYS A 148 12.98 -10.33 -6.65
CA LYS A 148 12.87 -8.87 -6.79
C LYS A 148 11.44 -8.38 -6.58
N ILE A 149 10.46 -9.03 -7.17
CA ILE A 149 9.02 -8.73 -6.98
C ILE A 149 8.67 -8.85 -5.49
N THR A 150 9.11 -9.93 -4.84
CA THR A 150 8.92 -10.13 -3.40
C THR A 150 9.60 -9.03 -2.59
N GLY A 151 10.82 -8.64 -2.95
CA GLY A 151 11.55 -7.54 -2.32
C GLY A 151 10.81 -6.21 -2.41
N ILE A 152 10.31 -5.87 -3.60
CA ILE A 152 9.49 -4.67 -3.83
C ILE A 152 8.23 -4.72 -2.95
N LEU A 153 7.46 -5.81 -2.99
CA LEU A 153 6.20 -5.93 -2.24
C LEU A 153 6.38 -5.94 -0.72
N THR A 154 7.55 -6.34 -0.23
CA THR A 154 7.85 -6.45 1.22
C THR A 154 8.65 -5.28 1.77
N ASP A 155 8.93 -4.25 0.96
CA ASP A 155 9.75 -3.09 1.32
C ASP A 155 11.16 -3.48 1.78
N SER A 156 11.78 -4.47 1.12
CA SER A 156 13.03 -5.07 1.60
C SER A 156 14.16 -4.04 1.75
N LYS A 157 14.28 -3.11 0.81
CA LYS A 157 15.30 -2.04 0.85
C LYS A 157 15.07 -1.09 2.03
N ALA A 158 13.84 -0.65 2.24
CA ALA A 158 13.47 0.20 3.37
C ALA A 158 13.76 -0.50 4.71
N ARG A 159 13.42 -1.78 4.83
CA ARG A 159 13.70 -2.61 6.01
C ARG A 159 15.19 -2.79 6.25
N GLN A 160 15.97 -3.01 5.20
CA GLN A 160 17.43 -3.14 5.29
C GLN A 160 18.05 -1.86 5.84
N THR A 161 17.70 -0.69 5.29
CA THR A 161 18.21 0.60 5.78
C THR A 161 17.86 0.86 7.26
N ILE A 162 16.64 0.51 7.70
CA ILE A 162 16.27 0.60 9.12
C ILE A 162 17.10 -0.39 9.97
N SER A 163 17.33 -1.61 9.47
CA SER A 163 18.11 -2.64 10.15
C SER A 163 19.57 -2.21 10.33
N ASP A 164 20.18 -1.64 9.29
CA ASP A 164 21.57 -1.19 9.29
C ASP A 164 21.80 -0.06 10.31
N ASN A 165 20.78 0.77 10.54
CA ASN A 165 20.83 1.90 11.48
C ASN A 165 20.07 1.66 12.79
N GLN A 166 19.71 0.40 13.09
CA GLN A 166 18.74 0.08 14.14
C GLN A 166 19.17 0.57 15.53
N SER A 167 20.47 0.47 15.86
CA SER A 167 21.01 0.87 17.17
C SER A 167 20.84 2.37 17.41
N GLU A 168 21.20 3.20 16.42
CA GLU A 168 21.14 4.65 16.52
C GLU A 168 19.69 5.16 16.55
N ILE A 169 18.83 4.63 15.68
CA ILE A 169 17.39 4.94 15.68
C ILE A 169 16.77 4.57 17.03
N LYS A 170 17.09 3.37 17.55
CA LYS A 170 16.56 2.92 18.84
C LYS A 170 17.02 3.82 19.99
N HIS A 171 18.28 4.27 19.96
CA HIS A 171 18.78 5.21 20.96
C HIS A 171 17.99 6.53 20.91
N LYS A 172 17.88 7.18 19.74
CA LYS A 172 17.10 8.41 19.58
C LYS A 172 15.63 8.25 19.94
N ALA A 173 15.02 7.14 19.54
CA ALA A 173 13.63 6.84 19.88
C ALA A 173 13.43 6.74 21.39
N ASN A 174 14.36 6.09 22.12
CA ASN A 174 14.28 5.99 23.57
C ASN A 174 14.43 7.35 24.26
N ASP A 175 15.34 8.20 23.78
CA ASP A 175 15.52 9.56 24.30
C ASP A 175 14.21 10.35 24.16
N PHE A 176 13.61 10.33 22.96
CA PHE A 176 12.33 10.99 22.70
C PHE A 176 11.17 10.40 23.51
N MET A 177 11.11 9.08 23.66
CA MET A 177 10.10 8.42 24.50
C MET A 177 10.23 8.82 25.97
N SER A 178 11.45 9.09 26.45
CA SER A 178 11.68 9.58 27.82
C SER A 178 11.29 11.05 27.96
N GLU A 179 11.67 11.89 26.98
CA GLU A 179 11.35 13.33 26.96
C GLU A 179 9.83 13.58 26.91
N MET A 180 9.12 12.84 26.06
CA MET A 180 7.70 13.08 25.77
C MET A 180 6.74 12.22 26.59
N LYS A 181 7.25 11.45 27.55
CA LYS A 181 6.44 10.53 28.37
C LYS A 181 5.30 11.26 29.09
N ASP A 182 5.62 12.36 29.77
CA ASP A 182 4.66 13.12 30.55
C ASP A 182 3.72 13.97 29.67
N TYR A 183 4.05 14.10 28.38
CA TYR A 183 3.22 14.73 27.36
C TYR A 183 2.31 13.73 26.64
N GLY A 184 2.26 12.48 27.11
CA GLY A 184 1.34 11.44 26.66
C GLY A 184 1.79 10.64 25.44
N LEU A 185 3.08 10.68 25.06
CA LEU A 185 3.60 9.81 24.00
C LEU A 185 3.71 8.35 24.51
N TRP A 186 3.05 7.43 23.81
CA TRP A 186 3.01 5.99 24.15
C TRP A 186 3.90 5.12 23.27
N GLY A 187 4.15 5.54 22.03
CA GLY A 187 5.05 4.84 21.14
C GLY A 187 5.35 5.60 19.86
N ILE A 188 6.42 5.18 19.20
CA ILE A 188 6.86 5.69 17.89
C ILE A 188 6.94 4.49 16.94
N CYS A 189 6.46 4.60 15.71
CA CYS A 189 6.64 3.56 14.70
C CYS A 189 7.15 4.17 13.39
N ILE A 190 8.12 3.50 12.78
CA ILE A 190 8.57 3.81 11.42
C ILE A 190 7.90 2.80 10.47
N THR A 191 7.31 3.33 9.41
CA THR A 191 6.64 2.55 8.36
C THR A 191 7.22 2.89 6.99
N SER A 192 7.05 2.01 6.02
CA SER A 192 7.41 2.27 4.62
C SER A 192 6.42 3.25 3.97
N PHE A 193 6.69 3.61 2.71
CA PHE A 193 5.92 4.60 1.96
C PHE A 193 4.46 4.24 1.66
N ASP A 194 4.04 3.00 1.90
CA ASP A 194 2.65 2.59 1.81
C ASP A 194 1.97 2.40 3.18
N LEU A 195 2.64 2.82 4.26
CA LEU A 195 2.29 2.66 5.68
C LEU A 195 2.52 1.27 6.26
N SER A 196 3.25 0.38 5.57
CA SER A 196 3.57 -0.93 6.13
C SER A 196 4.52 -0.81 7.33
N PRO A 197 4.15 -1.28 8.54
CA PRO A 197 5.02 -1.13 9.70
C PRO A 197 6.35 -1.88 9.55
N ILE A 198 7.44 -1.19 9.90
CA ILE A 198 8.81 -1.72 9.86
C ILE A 198 9.30 -1.99 11.28
N ILE A 199 9.32 -0.97 12.13
CA ILE A 199 9.80 -1.03 13.51
C ILE A 199 8.94 -0.16 14.43
N ALA A 200 8.75 -0.61 15.67
CA ALA A 200 8.01 0.12 16.70
C ALA A 200 8.86 0.26 17.96
N PHE A 201 8.73 1.41 18.63
CA PHE A 201 9.41 1.81 19.85
C PHE A 201 8.39 2.19 20.92
N GLY A 202 8.76 1.99 22.18
CA GLY A 202 7.86 2.10 23.33
C GLY A 202 7.45 0.72 23.86
N LYS A 203 6.82 0.71 25.03
CA LYS A 203 6.43 -0.53 25.73
C LYS A 203 4.99 -0.96 25.45
N LYS A 204 4.13 -0.04 25.01
CA LYS A 204 2.68 -0.27 24.90
C LYS A 204 2.31 -1.05 23.62
N TYR A 205 2.95 -0.75 22.49
CA TYR A 205 2.54 -1.27 21.18
C TYR A 205 3.65 -2.06 20.48
N SER A 206 3.36 -3.33 20.18
CA SER A 206 4.14 -4.15 19.25
C SER A 206 3.74 -3.83 17.79
N LEU A 207 4.50 -4.32 16.80
CA LEU A 207 4.11 -4.20 15.39
C LEU A 207 2.73 -4.81 15.09
N LYS A 208 2.34 -5.87 15.80
CA LYS A 208 1.00 -6.46 15.67
C LYS A 208 -0.08 -5.49 16.16
N HIS A 209 0.16 -4.82 17.29
CA HIS A 209 -0.75 -3.80 17.81
C HIS A 209 -0.84 -2.61 16.85
N VAL A 210 0.28 -2.18 16.25
CA VAL A 210 0.30 -1.11 15.24
C VAL A 210 -0.61 -1.44 14.06
N ASN A 211 -0.55 -2.67 13.51
CA ASN A 211 -1.46 -3.06 12.43
C ASN A 211 -2.94 -2.94 12.86
N GLU A 212 -3.28 -3.36 14.08
CA GLU A 212 -4.64 -3.24 14.60
C GLU A 212 -5.08 -1.78 14.72
N ILE A 213 -4.22 -0.92 15.26
CA ILE A 213 -4.46 0.53 15.36
C ILE A 213 -4.68 1.12 13.96
N LEU A 214 -3.84 0.80 12.99
CA LEU A 214 -3.95 1.33 11.63
C LEU A 214 -5.24 0.87 10.93
N ARG A 215 -5.70 -0.37 11.14
CA ARG A 215 -6.97 -0.88 10.59
C ARG A 215 -8.20 -0.12 11.10
N ARG A 216 -8.12 0.50 12.28
CA ARG A 216 -9.22 1.29 12.87
C ARG A 216 -9.18 2.77 12.48
N ILE A 217 -8.14 3.23 11.78
CA ILE A 217 -8.11 4.57 11.20
C ILE A 217 -8.97 4.57 9.93
N SER A 218 -9.95 5.48 9.86
CA SER A 218 -10.90 5.50 8.74
C SER A 218 -10.25 5.89 7.41
N TYR A 219 -9.41 6.92 7.39
CA TYR A 219 -8.78 7.44 6.18
C TYR A 219 -7.51 8.24 6.49
N ILE A 220 -6.43 7.95 5.77
CA ILE A 220 -5.19 8.72 5.79
C ILE A 220 -5.03 9.37 4.40
N PRO A 221 -5.11 10.70 4.29
CA PRO A 221 -4.92 11.43 3.05
C PRO A 221 -3.47 11.38 2.60
N GLU A 222 -3.24 11.84 1.37
CA GLU A 222 -1.89 12.21 0.97
C GLU A 222 -1.40 13.36 1.85
N ILE A 223 -0.14 13.25 2.27
CA ILE A 223 0.55 14.21 3.12
C ILE A 223 1.74 14.71 2.32
N ASP A 224 2.01 16.01 2.36
CA ASP A 224 3.20 16.56 1.74
C ASP A 224 4.46 16.20 2.56
N PRO A 225 5.64 16.11 1.95
CA PRO A 225 6.87 15.82 2.68
C PRO A 225 7.12 16.82 3.83
N LEU A 226 7.59 16.31 4.97
CA LEU A 226 7.85 17.07 6.20
C LEU A 226 6.60 17.65 6.88
N GLU A 227 5.41 17.32 6.38
CA GLU A 227 4.15 17.65 7.05
C GLU A 227 3.62 16.47 7.87
N TRP A 228 2.69 16.79 8.78
CA TRP A 228 2.02 15.82 9.62
C TRP A 228 0.54 16.12 9.79
N ILE A 229 -0.20 15.05 10.07
CA ILE A 229 -1.64 15.11 10.36
C ILE A 229 -1.94 14.30 11.61
N TYR A 230 -3.06 14.62 12.26
CA TYR A 230 -3.59 13.85 13.38
C TYR A 230 -4.75 12.98 12.93
N ARG A 231 -4.76 11.72 13.37
CA ARG A 231 -5.87 10.79 13.21
C ARG A 231 -6.24 10.18 14.55
N GLN A 232 -7.49 9.79 14.66
CA GLN A 232 -7.97 9.06 15.82
C GLN A 232 -8.08 7.57 15.45
N SER A 233 -7.76 6.73 16.42
CA SER A 233 -7.90 5.29 16.35
C SER A 233 -8.30 4.74 17.71
N PHE A 234 -8.42 3.42 17.81
CA PHE A 234 -8.76 2.71 19.04
C PHE A 234 -7.90 1.44 19.17
N PHE A 235 -7.61 1.03 20.40
CA PHE A 235 -7.01 -0.28 20.70
C PHE A 235 -7.54 -0.74 22.05
N SER A 236 -8.11 -1.94 22.12
CA SER A 236 -8.75 -2.45 23.34
C SER A 236 -9.71 -1.44 24.00
N ASP A 237 -10.54 -0.79 23.16
CA ASP A 237 -11.52 0.25 23.53
C ASP A 237 -10.95 1.55 24.12
N GLU A 238 -9.62 1.68 24.16
CA GLU A 238 -8.93 2.93 24.48
C GLU A 238 -8.76 3.77 23.21
N GLN A 239 -9.17 5.04 23.27
CA GLN A 239 -8.94 5.98 22.18
C GLN A 239 -7.45 6.34 22.09
N ILE A 240 -6.91 6.36 20.87
CA ILE A 240 -5.52 6.70 20.57
C ILE A 240 -5.50 7.85 19.59
N GLN A 241 -4.66 8.85 19.86
CA GLN A 241 -4.27 9.83 18.84
C GLN A 241 -3.03 9.32 18.08
N VAL A 242 -3.11 9.34 16.75
CA VAL A 242 -2.03 8.93 15.85
C VAL A 242 -1.58 10.15 15.06
N CYS A 243 -0.40 10.67 15.35
CA CYS A 243 0.26 11.66 14.50
C CYS A 243 0.98 10.92 13.37
N VAL A 244 0.63 11.21 12.12
CA VAL A 244 1.21 10.61 10.92
C VAL A 244 2.09 11.67 10.25
N ILE A 245 3.39 11.43 10.19
CA ILE A 245 4.39 12.36 9.67
C ILE A 245 5.04 11.73 8.43
N LYS A 246 5.15 12.48 7.33
CA LYS A 246 5.86 12.01 6.14
C LYS A 246 7.30 12.53 6.15
N SER A 247 8.28 11.63 6.20
CA SER A 247 9.66 11.99 6.51
C SER A 247 10.36 12.82 5.42
N GLY A 248 9.93 12.72 4.16
CA GLY A 248 10.65 13.30 3.03
C GLY A 248 11.97 12.59 2.68
N ILE A 249 12.33 11.52 3.41
CA ILE A 249 13.52 10.69 3.15
C ILE A 249 13.14 9.22 3.02
N GLY A 250 13.89 8.48 2.20
CA GLY A 250 13.64 7.07 1.99
C GLY A 250 14.57 6.48 0.93
N PRO A 251 14.57 5.16 0.77
CA PRO A 251 15.33 4.52 -0.28
C PRO A 251 14.68 4.75 -1.67
N THR A 252 15.51 4.72 -2.70
CA THR A 252 15.05 4.56 -4.09
C THR A 252 15.14 3.10 -4.49
N VAL A 253 14.03 2.48 -4.88
CA VAL A 253 13.94 1.07 -5.31
C VAL A 253 14.05 0.96 -6.83
N GLU A 254 14.88 0.01 -7.30
CA GLU A 254 15.21 -0.21 -8.73
C GLU A 254 15.51 1.12 -9.47
N ASP A 255 16.23 2.03 -8.81
CA ASP A 255 16.65 3.35 -9.29
C ASP A 255 15.53 4.25 -9.85
N THR A 256 14.28 3.92 -9.54
CA THR A 256 13.10 4.56 -10.16
C THR A 256 12.08 5.05 -9.13
N LEU A 257 11.72 4.21 -8.15
CA LEU A 257 10.67 4.52 -7.19
C LEU A 257 11.27 5.02 -5.88
N PHE A 258 11.05 6.30 -5.57
CA PHE A 258 11.40 6.85 -4.26
C PHE A 258 10.33 6.50 -3.22
N GLU A 259 10.74 5.86 -2.12
CA GLU A 259 9.84 5.35 -1.09
C GLU A 259 10.05 6.08 0.25
N PRO A 260 9.45 7.27 0.47
CA PRO A 260 9.63 8.00 1.72
C PRO A 260 9.03 7.26 2.91
N TYR A 261 9.70 7.31 4.07
CA TYR A 261 9.16 6.75 5.30
C TYR A 261 7.96 7.57 5.83
N PHE A 262 7.14 6.92 6.65
CA PHE A 262 6.26 7.63 7.57
C PHE A 262 6.63 7.31 9.01
N TYR A 263 6.62 8.35 9.84
CA TYR A 263 6.78 8.25 11.28
C TYR A 263 5.40 8.40 11.93
N LEU A 264 5.04 7.45 12.76
CA LEU A 264 3.78 7.41 13.50
C LEU A 264 4.06 7.64 14.97
N LEU A 265 3.36 8.60 15.58
CA LEU A 265 3.37 8.82 17.02
C LEU A 265 2.03 8.37 17.59
N PHE A 266 2.06 7.43 18.52
CA PHE A 266 0.86 6.98 19.25
C PHE A 266 0.81 7.67 20.59
N ALA A 267 -0.30 8.33 20.89
CA ALA A 267 -0.42 9.22 22.03
C ALA A 267 -1.78 9.17 22.69
N ASP A 268 -1.84 9.75 23.88
CA ASP A 268 -3.09 10.10 24.54
C ASP A 268 -3.95 11.02 23.64
N PRO A 269 -5.29 10.86 23.63
CA PRO A 269 -6.20 11.74 22.88
C PRO A 269 -6.02 13.25 23.15
N GLN A 270 -5.57 13.62 24.34
CA GLN A 270 -5.37 15.01 24.76
C GLN A 270 -3.94 15.52 24.55
N SER A 271 -3.03 14.68 24.05
CA SER A 271 -1.65 15.10 23.75
C SER A 271 -1.61 16.21 22.69
N TYR A 272 -0.76 17.20 22.93
CA TYR A 272 -0.38 18.21 21.96
C TYR A 272 1.14 18.21 21.81
N PHE A 273 1.61 17.97 20.58
CA PHE A 273 3.04 17.77 20.32
C PHE A 273 3.79 19.03 19.88
N GLY A 274 3.13 20.16 19.64
CA GLY A 274 3.79 21.39 19.19
C GLY A 274 4.77 21.13 18.03
N GLU A 275 6.05 21.50 18.23
CA GLU A 275 7.14 21.31 17.25
C GLU A 275 7.83 19.93 17.33
N PHE A 276 7.45 19.07 18.27
CA PHE A 276 8.06 17.75 18.44
C PHE A 276 8.05 16.87 17.17
N PRO A 277 6.99 16.84 16.32
CA PRO A 277 7.02 16.09 15.08
C PRO A 277 8.17 16.52 14.15
N ALA A 278 8.47 17.82 14.09
CA ALA A 278 9.58 18.35 13.30
C ALA A 278 10.93 17.95 13.90
N LYS A 279 11.10 18.05 15.23
CA LYS A 279 12.31 17.63 15.95
C LYS A 279 12.62 16.15 15.72
N LEU A 280 11.60 15.29 15.86
CA LEU A 280 11.73 13.85 15.62
C LEU A 280 12.08 13.56 14.16
N THR A 281 11.40 14.22 13.23
CA THR A 281 11.65 14.04 11.79
C THR A 281 13.08 14.39 11.42
N ALA A 282 13.58 15.55 11.87
CA ALA A 282 14.96 15.96 11.61
C ALA A 282 15.98 14.94 12.16
N ALA A 283 15.78 14.44 13.38
CA ALA A 283 16.70 13.50 14.01
C ALA A 283 16.68 12.10 13.38
N PHE A 284 15.52 11.60 12.97
CA PHE A 284 15.45 10.31 12.25
C PHE A 284 15.96 10.44 10.83
N ASN A 285 15.66 11.54 10.15
CA ASN A 285 16.15 11.77 8.80
C ASN A 285 17.67 11.80 8.76
N SER A 286 18.33 12.51 9.69
CA SER A 286 19.80 12.59 9.72
C SER A 286 20.50 11.23 9.87
N ILE A 287 19.79 10.21 10.35
CA ILE A 287 20.30 8.84 10.48
C ILE A 287 20.01 8.04 9.20
N LEU A 288 18.84 8.26 8.60
CA LEU A 288 18.32 7.46 7.48
C LEU A 288 18.75 7.98 6.10
N GLY A 289 19.34 9.17 6.01
CA GLY A 289 19.96 9.71 4.80
C GLY A 289 20.32 11.19 4.86
#